data_AF-A0A7X8LTY0-F1
#
_entry.id   AF-A0A7X8LTY0-F1
#
_cell.length_a   1.000
_cell.length_b   1.000
_cell.length_c   1.000
_cell.angle_alpha   90.00
_cell.angle_beta   90.00
_cell.angle_gamma   90.00
#
_symmetry.space_group_name_H-M   'P 1'
#
loop_
_entity.id
_entity.type
_entity.pdbx_description
1 polymer ?
#
loop_
_entity_poly.entity_id
_entity_poly.type
_entity_poly.pdbx_seq_one_letter_code
_entity_poly.pdbx_strand_id
1 'polypeptide(L)'
;MIQVHVKCPKCAKSLMEPKHKLDGKPAIKIALSYAGKKGDLYLSSLYGSYNIELPFSIPMGKIAGFRCPHCAADLKSMRKCEACGAQMVAFDFKQGGQVQICSRRGCKKHVIEFQNPEEELEAFYKAYAGSM
;
A
#
# COMPACT_ATOMS: atom_id res chain seq x y z
N MET A 1 -4.09 0.33 -16.02
CA MET A 1 -3.90 0.37 -14.54
C MET A 1 -2.64 1.16 -14.23
N ILE A 2 -2.69 2.02 -13.21
CA ILE A 2 -1.63 2.99 -12.89
C ILE A 2 -0.70 2.39 -11.85
N GLN A 3 0.61 2.43 -12.10
CA GLN A 3 1.60 1.99 -11.13
C GLN A 3 1.89 3.09 -10.10
N VAL A 4 1.68 2.80 -8.83
CA VAL A 4 2.06 3.67 -7.73
C VAL A 4 3.48 3.38 -7.26
N HIS A 5 4.15 4.43 -6.79
CA HIS A 5 5.46 4.34 -6.16
C HIS A 5 5.36 4.88 -4.74
N VAL A 6 5.62 4.04 -3.75
CA VAL A 6 5.39 4.37 -2.34
C VAL A 6 6.65 4.27 -1.49
N LYS A 7 6.66 5.03 -0.41
CA LYS A 7 7.71 5.08 0.60
C LYS A 7 7.14 4.97 2.00
N CYS A 8 8.00 4.61 2.95
CA CYS A 8 7.63 4.56 4.35
C CYS A 8 7.36 5.99 4.89
N PRO A 9 6.23 6.26 5.56
CA PRO A 9 5.92 7.57 6.13
C PRO A 9 6.79 7.94 7.34
N LYS A 10 7.63 7.02 7.83
CA LYS A 10 8.50 7.23 9.00
C LYS A 10 9.97 7.46 8.65
N CYS A 11 10.49 6.73 7.66
CA CYS A 11 11.90 6.84 7.27
C CYS A 11 12.12 7.27 5.82
N ALA A 12 11.05 7.55 5.07
CA ALA A 12 11.05 7.97 3.66
C ALA A 12 11.73 7.02 2.65
N LYS A 13 12.24 5.86 3.10
CA LYS A 13 12.80 4.84 2.20
C LYS A 13 11.69 4.23 1.34
N SER A 14 12.01 4.01 0.07
CA SER A 14 11.15 3.32 -0.90
C SER A 14 10.74 1.96 -0.37
N LEU A 15 9.45 1.63 -0.46
CA LEU A 15 8.92 0.29 -0.15
C LEU A 15 8.83 -0.59 -1.41
N MET A 16 9.28 -0.08 -2.56
CA MET A 16 9.29 -0.83 -3.82
C MET A 16 10.38 -1.90 -3.81
N GLU A 17 10.06 -3.10 -4.30
CA GLU A 17 10.98 -4.22 -4.51
C GLU A 17 11.10 -4.53 -6.01
N PRO A 18 12.17 -4.06 -6.69
CA PRO A 18 12.36 -4.28 -8.12
C PRO A 18 12.59 -5.74 -8.50
N LYS A 19 13.11 -6.56 -7.57
CA LYS A 19 13.44 -7.97 -7.83
C LYS A 19 12.23 -8.89 -7.76
N HIS A 20 11.14 -8.45 -7.15
CA HIS A 20 9.90 -9.22 -6.99
C HIS A 20 8.77 -8.52 -7.74
N LYS A 21 8.13 -9.22 -8.67
CA LYS A 21 7.11 -8.62 -9.53
C LYS A 21 5.74 -9.21 -9.29
N LEU A 22 4.76 -8.35 -9.17
CA LEU A 22 3.33 -8.68 -9.21
C LEU A 22 2.71 -7.89 -10.35
N ASP A 23 1.81 -8.51 -11.12
CA ASP A 23 1.20 -7.90 -12.31
C ASP A 23 2.22 -7.35 -13.32
N GLY A 24 3.37 -8.01 -13.43
CA GLY A 24 4.48 -7.59 -14.31
C GLY A 24 5.23 -6.33 -13.84
N LYS A 25 4.90 -5.76 -12.68
CA LYS A 25 5.52 -4.55 -12.12
C LYS A 25 6.22 -4.83 -10.78
N PRO A 26 7.22 -4.02 -10.37
CA PRO A 26 7.82 -4.10 -9.04
C PRO A 26 6.76 -4.09 -7.94
N ALA A 27 6.82 -5.04 -7.02
CA ALA A 27 5.89 -5.14 -5.90
C ALA A 27 6.22 -4.12 -4.80
N ILE A 28 5.28 -3.89 -3.89
CA ILE A 28 5.50 -3.18 -2.63
C ILE A 28 5.82 -4.22 -1.56
N LYS A 29 6.98 -4.11 -0.93
CA LYS A 29 7.46 -5.02 0.12
C LYS A 29 7.18 -4.47 1.51
N ILE A 30 6.53 -5.27 2.34
CA ILE A 30 6.17 -4.94 3.72
C ILE A 30 6.60 -6.06 4.67
N ALA A 31 7.12 -5.72 5.84
CA ALA A 31 7.33 -6.71 6.90
C ALA A 31 5.99 -7.01 7.60
N LEU A 32 5.44 -8.19 7.36
CA LEU A 32 4.17 -8.65 7.90
C LEU A 32 4.37 -9.42 9.21
N SER A 33 3.44 -9.25 10.14
CA SER A 33 3.37 -10.08 11.35
C SER A 33 1.95 -10.52 11.67
N TYR A 34 1.76 -11.79 12.03
CA TYR A 34 0.48 -12.34 12.46
C TYR A 34 0.71 -13.57 13.35
N ALA A 35 0.01 -13.64 14.49
CA ALA A 35 0.07 -14.78 15.42
C ALA A 35 1.51 -15.25 15.74
N GLY A 36 2.41 -14.29 16.04
CA GLY A 36 3.82 -14.57 16.33
C GLY A 36 4.72 -14.83 15.11
N LYS A 37 4.15 -15.13 13.93
CA LYS A 37 4.90 -15.31 12.68
C LYS A 37 5.27 -13.96 12.06
N LYS A 38 6.43 -13.90 11.42
CA LYS A 38 6.94 -12.74 10.67
C LYS A 38 7.40 -13.19 9.29
N GLY A 39 7.23 -12.34 8.29
CA GLY A 39 7.69 -12.61 6.93
C GLY A 39 7.39 -11.44 6.00
N ASP A 40 7.87 -11.54 4.77
CA ASP A 40 7.71 -10.49 3.76
C ASP A 40 6.38 -10.65 3.02
N LEU A 41 5.57 -9.59 3.04
CA LEU A 41 4.38 -9.43 2.23
C LEU A 41 4.73 -8.63 0.98
N TYR A 42 4.27 -9.12 -0.17
CA TYR A 42 4.34 -8.39 -1.43
C TYR A 42 2.93 -8.00 -1.86
N LEU A 43 2.73 -6.71 -2.12
CA LEU A 43 1.49 -6.15 -2.67
C LEU A 43 1.73 -5.70 -4.10
N SER A 44 0.72 -5.83 -4.96
CA SER A 44 0.77 -5.19 -6.26
C SER A 44 0.94 -3.68 -6.11
N SER A 45 1.78 -3.10 -6.98
CA SER A 45 1.91 -1.64 -7.12
C SER A 45 0.94 -1.06 -8.13
N LEU A 46 0.08 -1.87 -8.76
CA LEU A 46 -0.95 -1.36 -9.65
C LEU A 46 -2.19 -0.96 -8.85
N TYR A 47 -2.59 0.30 -8.97
CA TYR A 47 -3.83 0.78 -8.38
C TYR A 47 -5.03 0.01 -8.93
N GLY A 48 -5.89 -0.48 -8.03
CA GLY A 48 -7.02 -1.35 -8.34
C GLY A 48 -6.70 -2.85 -8.36
N SER A 49 -5.42 -3.24 -8.33
CA SER A 49 -5.04 -4.64 -8.17
C SER A 49 -5.08 -5.06 -6.69
N TYR A 50 -5.64 -6.24 -6.45
CA TYR A 50 -5.69 -6.86 -5.13
C TYR A 50 -4.75 -8.07 -5.03
N ASN A 51 -3.85 -8.21 -5.99
CA ASN A 51 -2.87 -9.30 -6.00
C ASN A 51 -1.85 -9.07 -4.90
N ILE A 52 -1.69 -10.10 -4.08
CA ILE A 52 -0.78 -10.12 -2.95
C ILE A 52 -0.12 -11.49 -2.87
N GLU A 53 1.10 -11.52 -2.38
CA GLU A 53 1.77 -12.74 -1.95
C GLU A 53 2.03 -12.66 -0.46
N LEU A 54 1.50 -13.65 0.25
CA LEU A 54 1.63 -13.75 1.69
C LEU A 54 2.77 -14.70 2.06
N PRO A 55 3.57 -14.40 3.08
CA PRO A 55 4.63 -15.29 3.55
C PRO A 55 4.07 -16.53 4.26
N PHE A 56 2.81 -16.49 4.68
CA PHE A 56 2.08 -17.58 5.34
C PHE A 56 0.57 -17.32 5.26
N SER A 57 -0.23 -18.36 5.49
CA SER A 57 -1.70 -18.22 5.50
C SER A 57 -2.19 -17.33 6.64
N ILE A 58 -3.07 -16.39 6.30
CA ILE A 58 -3.82 -15.55 7.25
C ILE A 58 -5.31 -15.80 7.01
N PRO A 59 -6.08 -16.23 8.02
CA PRO A 59 -7.52 -16.46 7.86
C PRO A 59 -8.27 -15.19 7.43
N MET A 60 -9.34 -15.38 6.66
CA MET A 60 -10.23 -14.27 6.29
C MET A 60 -10.76 -13.54 7.54
N GLY A 61 -10.88 -12.23 7.43
CA GLY A 61 -11.37 -11.38 8.50
C GLY A 61 -10.35 -11.10 9.62
N LYS A 62 -9.17 -11.72 9.62
CA LYS A 62 -8.13 -11.44 10.62
C LYS A 62 -7.29 -10.20 10.25
N ILE A 63 -6.77 -9.54 11.28
CA ILE A 63 -5.97 -8.32 11.16
C ILE A 63 -4.49 -8.69 11.27
N ALA A 64 -3.68 -8.23 10.33
CA ALA A 64 -2.23 -8.41 10.37
C ALA A 64 -1.51 -7.10 10.76
N GLY A 65 -0.31 -7.22 11.32
CA GLY A 65 0.57 -6.10 11.60
C GLY A 65 1.48 -5.81 10.41
N PHE A 66 1.60 -4.54 10.04
CA PHE A 66 2.36 -4.06 8.88
C PHE A 66 3.49 -3.16 9.38
N ARG A 67 4.73 -3.51 9.09
CA ARG A 67 5.91 -2.73 9.47
C ARG A 67 6.79 -2.42 8.28
N CYS A 68 7.50 -1.30 8.36
CA CYS A 68 8.51 -0.96 7.37
C CYS A 68 9.64 -1.99 7.40
N PRO A 69 10.03 -2.61 6.27
CA PRO A 69 11.15 -3.55 6.22
C PRO A 69 12.52 -2.88 6.47
N HIS A 70 12.60 -1.54 6.40
CA HIS A 70 13.85 -0.80 6.56
C HIS A 70 14.08 -0.24 7.96
N CYS A 71 13.03 0.20 8.66
CA CYS A 71 13.14 0.81 9.99
C CYS A 71 12.29 0.13 11.06
N ALA A 72 11.59 -0.95 10.72
CA ALA A 72 10.68 -1.69 11.60
C ALA A 72 9.53 -0.89 12.23
N ALA A 73 9.37 0.39 11.85
CA ALA A 73 8.26 1.21 12.35
C ALA A 73 6.91 0.62 11.94
N ASP A 74 5.94 0.70 12.85
CA ASP A 74 4.55 0.34 12.57
C ASP A 74 3.97 1.31 11.52
N LEU A 75 3.39 0.74 10.47
CA LEU A 75 2.77 1.48 9.37
C LEU A 75 1.29 1.74 9.60
N LYS A 76 0.76 1.36 10.77
CA LYS A 76 -0.56 1.71 11.26
C LYS A 76 -0.80 3.22 11.19
N SER A 77 -1.86 3.61 10.50
CA SER A 77 -2.41 4.97 10.51
C SER A 77 -3.30 5.20 11.74
N MET A 78 -3.76 6.43 11.95
CA MET A 78 -4.78 6.74 12.97
C MET A 78 -6.21 6.40 12.51
N ARG A 79 -6.45 6.18 11.21
CA ARG A 79 -7.79 5.97 10.64
C ARG A 79 -8.29 4.54 10.80
N LYS A 80 -9.59 4.40 11.05
CA LYS A 80 -10.31 3.13 10.98
C LYS A 80 -10.91 2.95 9.59
N CYS A 81 -10.98 1.71 9.13
CA CYS A 81 -11.63 1.33 7.90
C CYS A 81 -13.14 1.48 8.06
N GLU A 82 -13.75 2.38 7.28
CA GLU A 82 -15.19 2.61 7.30
C GLU A 82 -16.01 1.36 6.94
N ALA A 83 -15.43 0.43 6.18
CA ALA A 83 -16.14 -0.76 5.74
C ALA A 83 -16.15 -1.90 6.77
N CYS A 84 -15.18 -1.98 7.70
CA CYS A 84 -15.06 -3.13 8.61
C CYS A 84 -14.46 -2.82 10.00
N GLY A 85 -14.25 -1.54 10.32
CA GLY A 85 -13.71 -1.06 11.59
C GLY A 85 -12.24 -1.42 11.89
N ALA A 86 -11.56 -2.16 11.01
CA ALA A 86 -10.16 -2.51 11.21
C ALA A 86 -9.25 -1.29 11.04
N GLN A 87 -8.03 -1.37 11.56
CA GLN A 87 -7.07 -0.28 11.41
C GLN A 87 -6.59 -0.14 9.96
N MET A 88 -6.44 1.08 9.48
CA MET A 88 -5.81 1.35 8.17
C MET A 88 -4.28 1.43 8.30
N VAL A 89 -3.57 1.08 7.24
CA VAL A 89 -2.11 1.12 7.11
C VAL A 89 -1.76 2.15 6.05
N ALA A 90 -0.79 3.02 6.31
CA ALA A 90 -0.45 4.15 5.43
C ALA A 90 0.92 3.99 4.76
N PHE A 91 0.99 4.42 3.49
CA PHE A 91 2.21 4.58 2.72
C PHE A 91 2.17 5.94 2.02
N ASP A 92 3.27 6.68 2.01
CA ASP A 92 3.32 7.95 1.29
C ASP A 92 3.69 7.69 -0.16
N PHE A 93 3.11 8.44 -1.10
CA PHE A 93 3.59 8.39 -2.47
C PHE A 93 4.93 9.09 -2.60
N LYS A 94 5.69 8.71 -3.63
CA LYS A 94 6.92 9.41 -3.98
C LYS A 94 6.65 10.86 -4.39
N GLN A 95 5.55 11.12 -5.10
CA GLN A 95 5.20 12.44 -5.66
C GLN A 95 4.41 13.37 -4.71
N GLY A 96 4.06 12.91 -3.51
CA GLY A 96 3.15 13.65 -2.62
C GLY A 96 1.80 12.94 -2.48
N GLY A 97 1.12 13.17 -1.37
CA GLY A 97 -0.06 12.40 -0.99
C GLY A 97 0.27 11.06 -0.32
N GLN A 98 -0.78 10.33 0.04
CA GLN A 98 -0.73 9.11 0.83
C GLN A 98 -1.78 8.11 0.34
N VAL A 99 -1.41 6.84 0.33
CA VAL A 99 -2.34 5.72 0.16
C VAL A 99 -2.51 5.00 1.49
N GLN A 100 -3.74 4.64 1.82
CA GLN A 100 -4.08 3.86 2.98
C GLN A 100 -4.84 2.59 2.59
N ILE A 101 -4.45 1.45 3.14
CA ILE A 101 -5.10 0.15 2.89
C ILE A 101 -5.61 -0.47 4.19
N CYS A 102 -6.67 -1.27 4.11
CA CYS A 102 -7.16 -1.98 5.27
C CYS A 102 -6.21 -3.12 5.70
N SER A 103 -5.90 -3.20 7.00
CA SER A 103 -5.08 -4.29 7.58
C SER A 103 -5.80 -5.65 7.68
N ARG A 104 -7.11 -5.70 7.40
CA ARG A 104 -7.92 -6.92 7.53
C ARG A 104 -7.87 -7.75 6.26
N ARG A 105 -7.46 -9.01 6.38
CA ARG A 105 -7.48 -9.96 5.27
C ARG A 105 -8.89 -10.11 4.70
N GLY A 106 -9.03 -9.86 3.40
CA GLY A 106 -10.30 -9.94 2.67
C GLY A 106 -11.06 -8.61 2.54
N CYS A 107 -10.65 -7.55 3.26
CA CYS A 107 -11.21 -6.22 3.05
C CYS A 107 -10.49 -5.51 1.90
N LYS A 108 -11.24 -5.05 0.90
CA LYS A 108 -10.72 -4.39 -0.31
C LYS A 108 -10.71 -2.85 -0.23
N LYS A 109 -11.13 -2.27 0.90
CA LYS A 109 -11.17 -0.81 1.09
C LYS A 109 -9.74 -0.26 1.14
N HIS A 110 -9.51 0.72 0.29
CA HIS A 110 -8.31 1.55 0.27
C HIS A 110 -8.75 3.00 0.02
N VAL A 111 -7.92 3.95 0.45
CA VAL A 111 -8.15 5.39 0.32
C VAL A 111 -6.88 5.99 -0.24
N ILE A 112 -7.01 6.88 -1.20
CA ILE A 112 -5.92 7.74 -1.66
C ILE A 112 -6.25 9.17 -1.24
N GLU A 113 -5.28 9.84 -0.65
CA GLU A 113 -5.37 11.21 -0.18
C GLU A 113 -4.24 12.01 -0.82
N PHE A 114 -4.62 13.15 -1.39
CA PHE A 114 -3.70 14.05 -2.09
C PHE A 114 -3.65 15.36 -1.32
N GLN A 115 -2.46 15.99 -1.27
CA GLN A 115 -2.32 17.28 -0.58
C GLN A 115 -2.97 18.41 -1.37
N ASN A 116 -2.76 18.42 -2.70
CA ASN A 116 -3.44 19.33 -3.61
C ASN A 116 -4.18 18.52 -4.68
N PRO A 117 -5.47 18.21 -4.47
CA PRO A 117 -6.24 17.41 -5.41
C PRO A 117 -6.33 18.01 -6.82
N GLU A 118 -6.24 19.33 -6.95
CA GLU A 118 -6.32 20.04 -8.24
C GLU A 118 -5.05 19.82 -9.05
N GLU A 119 -3.88 20.01 -8.45
CA GLU A 119 -2.59 19.72 -9.08
C GLU A 119 -2.46 18.23 -9.47
N GLU A 120 -2.94 17.33 -8.62
CA GLU A 120 -2.87 15.89 -8.88
C GLU A 120 -3.84 15.44 -9.98
N LEU A 121 -5.03 16.05 -10.03
CA LEU A 121 -5.99 15.84 -11.11
C LEU A 121 -5.45 16.40 -12.44
N GLU A 122 -4.84 17.58 -12.44
CA GLU A 122 -4.17 18.13 -13.63
C GLU A 122 -3.00 17.25 -14.09
N ALA A 123 -2.18 16.74 -13.17
CA ALA A 123 -1.09 15.82 -13.51
C ALA A 123 -1.62 14.51 -14.11
N PHE A 124 -2.73 14.00 -13.57
CA PHE A 124 -3.44 12.85 -14.14
C PHE A 124 -3.97 13.17 -15.55
N TYR A 125 -4.65 14.30 -15.76
CA TYR A 125 -5.11 14.69 -17.09
C TYR A 125 -3.94 14.87 -18.06
N LYS A 126 -2.84 15.50 -17.69
CA LYS A 126 -1.67 15.63 -18.57
C LYS A 126 -1.07 14.27 -18.94
N ALA A 127 -1.03 13.32 -17.99
CA ALA A 127 -0.49 11.99 -18.23
C ALA A 127 -1.38 11.10 -19.11
N TYR A 128 -2.70 11.34 -19.15
CA TYR A 128 -3.66 10.43 -19.81
C TYR A 128 -4.59 11.07 -20.85
N ALA A 129 -4.70 12.40 -20.91
CA ALA A 129 -5.49 13.13 -21.91
C ALA A 129 -4.65 13.64 -23.10
N GLY A 130 -3.32 13.53 -23.03
CA GLY A 130 -2.41 13.81 -24.14
C GLY A 130 -2.21 12.65 -25.12
N SER A 131 -2.94 11.55 -24.98
CA SER A 131 -2.88 10.37 -25.87
C SER A 131 -4.12 10.27 -26.76
N MET A 132 -4.47 11.37 -27.43
CA MET A 132 -5.33 11.38 -28.63
C MET A 132 -4.54 11.94 -29.80
#